data_AF-A0A3G2TE67-F1
#
_entry.id   AF-A0A3G2TE67-F1
#
_cell.length_a   1.000
_cell.length_b   1.000
_cell.length_c   1.000
_cell.angle_alpha   90.00
_cell.angle_beta   90.00
_cell.angle_gamma   90.00
#
_symmetry.space_group_name_H-M   'P 1'
#
loop_
_entity.id
_entity.type
_entity.pdbx_description
1 polymer ?
#
loop_
_entity_poly.entity_id
_entity_poly.type
_entity_poly.pdbx_seq_one_letter_code
_entity_poly.pdbx_strand_id
1 'polypeptide(L)'
;MKTMRSFLMGIFALCCGSTVTKAQDVYLTIPENNIFNRTEFTSVPTRVMGNANRTNWDYNFLGFAPTAPTFISTSGQNFIHTSSSATLPTSVLLWQLESMGGQMPSVGYYGSLPGFQSFSTGPVSWFEPPANVLAGGFNRGNINFTFKIPGAQFTANAWRSGNYSMNISQNYDFTPSNFKTVLVIPAAIRWNTTNLAKYIEISSLNDYRPAGTRTLDLGNVEIAHTVDFNFWAKAASSTVQFTSSKGVAGSRNIATIRLGSNGNELTTKPLSATFQNFSAASAGVVAGNRTSLIPELYVSAEDFRNHFFEAGTYTFELNFSARSADNSITSNQNTAVQLKVLPRSEITIPSGGQNVNFNFNTAAHYANGQTQTVPNQIRLSNNESYELYVKSDENYFKKGGLQTNINSNILQIGIDGSGVNASLSKTPQKILSNGTPVLDRNLNVRYTIPPAGAQTLVGKENATYSINVYYSFTAI
;
A
#
# COMPACT_ATOMS: atom_id res chain seq x y z
N MET A 1 25.91 65.16 49.83
CA MET A 1 26.78 63.96 49.99
C MET A 1 26.05 62.63 50.23
N LYS A 2 24.78 62.58 50.68
CA LYS A 2 24.05 61.30 50.89
C LYS A 2 23.51 60.67 49.60
N THR A 3 23.17 61.47 48.59
CA THR A 3 22.64 60.98 47.29
C THR A 3 23.69 60.36 46.37
N MET A 4 24.97 60.74 46.52
CA MET A 4 26.06 60.25 45.67
C MET A 4 26.56 58.84 46.10
N ARG A 5 26.37 58.46 47.37
CA ARG A 5 26.70 57.12 47.88
C ARG A 5 25.71 56.04 47.40
N SER A 6 24.42 56.37 47.30
CA SER A 6 23.40 55.44 46.80
C SER A 6 23.52 55.17 45.30
N PHE A 7 23.96 56.17 44.51
CA PHE A 7 24.18 56.02 43.08
C PHE A 7 25.42 55.14 42.75
N LEU A 8 26.50 55.26 43.53
CA LEU A 8 27.70 54.43 43.38
C LEU A 8 27.51 52.99 43.87
N MET A 9 26.70 52.74 44.91
CA MET A 9 26.32 51.37 45.31
C MET A 9 25.38 50.69 44.32
N GLY A 10 24.50 51.43 43.66
CA GLY A 10 23.62 50.89 42.61
C GLY A 10 24.38 50.42 41.37
N ILE A 11 25.44 51.12 40.96
CA ILE A 11 26.28 50.73 39.82
C ILE A 11 27.19 49.54 40.16
N PHE A 12 27.70 49.43 41.39
CA PHE A 12 28.49 48.27 41.80
C PHE A 12 27.65 46.97 41.90
N ALA A 13 26.37 47.07 42.29
CA ALA A 13 25.45 45.93 42.29
C ALA A 13 24.95 45.56 40.88
N LEU A 14 24.89 46.52 39.94
CA LEU A 14 24.54 46.26 38.53
C LEU A 14 25.72 45.69 37.71
N CYS A 15 26.97 45.98 38.09
CA CYS A 15 28.18 45.49 37.42
C CYS A 15 28.76 44.20 38.04
N CYS A 16 28.27 43.78 39.21
CA CYS A 16 28.59 42.49 39.84
C CYS A 16 27.38 41.55 39.91
N GLY A 17 26.42 41.71 38.98
CA GLY A 17 25.48 40.66 38.68
C GLY A 17 26.28 39.46 38.17
N SER A 18 26.53 38.49 39.05
CA SER A 18 26.96 37.16 38.65
C SER A 18 26.04 36.73 37.53
N THR A 19 26.52 36.74 36.28
CA THR A 19 25.87 36.00 35.22
C THR A 19 25.87 34.58 35.73
N VAL A 20 24.72 34.13 36.22
CA VAL A 20 24.45 32.71 36.39
C VAL A 20 24.59 32.18 34.98
N THR A 21 25.79 31.72 34.64
CA THR A 21 26.08 31.07 33.38
C THR A 21 25.13 29.89 33.36
N LYS A 22 24.01 30.03 32.64
CA LYS A 22 23.08 28.91 32.48
C LYS A 22 23.90 27.71 32.01
N ALA A 23 23.67 26.56 32.63
CA ALA A 23 24.24 25.31 32.18
C ALA A 23 24.09 25.22 30.65
N GLN A 24 25.18 24.94 29.95
CA GLN A 24 25.13 24.74 28.51
C GLN A 24 24.43 23.40 28.26
N ASP A 25 23.13 23.45 27.99
CA ASP A 25 22.36 22.29 27.57
C ASP A 25 22.81 21.85 26.17
N VAL A 26 22.94 20.54 25.99
CA VAL A 26 23.33 19.89 24.74
C VAL A 26 22.07 19.54 23.95
N TYR A 27 21.83 20.23 22.83
CA TYR A 27 20.71 19.95 21.94
C TYR A 27 21.16 19.18 20.71
N LEU A 28 20.62 17.98 20.52
CA LEU A 28 20.89 17.11 19.38
C LEU A 28 19.60 16.97 18.56
N THR A 29 19.54 17.70 17.43
CA THR A 29 18.42 17.56 16.49
C THR A 29 18.67 16.35 15.61
N ILE A 30 17.79 15.35 15.73
CA ILE A 30 17.93 14.10 15.00
C ILE A 30 17.19 14.23 13.66
N PRO A 31 17.88 14.13 12.51
CA PRO A 31 17.21 14.27 11.23
C PRO A 31 16.18 13.18 11.01
N GLU A 32 15.04 13.53 10.41
CA GLU A 32 13.98 12.56 10.07
C GLU A 32 14.50 11.41 9.21
N ASN A 33 15.48 11.67 8.34
CA ASN A 33 16.04 10.66 7.45
C ASN A 33 16.77 9.55 8.22
N ASN A 34 17.45 9.89 9.33
CA ASN A 34 18.09 8.91 10.19
C ASN A 34 17.06 7.99 10.86
N ILE A 35 15.98 8.58 11.36
CA ILE A 35 14.89 7.84 12.00
C ILE A 35 14.20 6.93 10.98
N PHE A 36 13.76 7.50 9.86
CA PHE A 36 12.96 6.78 8.87
C PHE A 36 13.76 5.76 8.09
N ASN A 37 15.02 6.03 7.73
CA ASN A 37 15.87 5.04 7.05
C ASN A 37 16.63 4.14 8.01
N ARG A 38 16.52 4.37 9.32
CA ARG A 38 17.22 3.63 10.38
C ARG A 38 18.74 3.67 10.19
N THR A 39 19.24 4.81 9.71
CA THR A 39 20.66 5.03 9.47
C THR A 39 21.29 5.72 10.68
N GLU A 40 22.52 5.32 10.99
CA GLU A 40 23.28 5.90 12.10
C GLU A 40 23.33 7.43 12.02
N PHE A 41 23.10 8.07 13.16
CA PHE A 41 23.31 9.50 13.34
C PHE A 41 24.61 9.71 14.09
N THR A 42 25.45 10.63 13.61
CA THR A 42 26.65 11.10 14.29
C THR A 42 26.63 12.61 14.30
N SER A 43 26.73 13.21 15.49
CA SER A 43 26.77 14.66 15.64
C SER A 43 28.11 15.21 15.17
N VAL A 44 28.14 16.49 14.82
CA VAL A 44 29.40 17.24 14.83
C VAL A 44 29.96 17.33 16.27
N PRO A 45 31.27 17.57 16.44
CA PRO A 45 31.86 17.83 17.74
C PRO A 45 31.08 18.92 18.48
N THR A 46 30.48 18.54 19.61
CA THR A 46 29.55 19.38 20.35
C THR A 46 30.18 19.77 21.67
N ARG A 47 30.27 21.08 21.92
CA ARG A 47 30.76 21.62 23.19
C ARG A 47 29.79 21.27 24.30
N VAL A 48 30.28 20.53 25.30
CA VAL A 48 29.50 20.17 26.49
C VAL A 48 29.96 20.99 27.69
N MET A 49 31.28 21.17 27.85
CA MET A 49 31.88 21.85 28.99
C MET A 49 33.04 22.74 28.54
N GLY A 50 33.60 23.51 29.48
CA GLY A 50 34.87 24.21 29.31
C GLY A 50 35.74 24.14 30.56
N ASN A 51 37.05 24.23 30.34
CA ASN A 51 38.09 24.20 31.37
C ASN A 51 38.97 25.47 31.32
N ALA A 52 38.36 26.63 31.53
CA ALA A 52 39.04 27.93 31.36
C ALA A 52 40.33 28.08 32.19
N ASN A 53 40.38 27.45 33.37
CA ASN A 53 41.43 27.71 34.36
C ASN A 53 42.35 26.50 34.64
N ARG A 54 42.15 25.36 33.97
CA ARG A 54 42.84 24.09 34.30
C ARG A 54 43.52 23.46 33.09
N THR A 55 44.71 22.91 33.32
CA THR A 55 45.50 22.15 32.34
C THR A 55 45.92 20.76 32.84
N ASN A 56 45.59 20.42 34.08
CA ASN A 56 46.07 19.23 34.78
C ASN A 56 44.89 18.45 35.38
N TRP A 57 45.00 17.12 35.39
CA TRP A 57 44.05 16.19 35.99
C TRP A 57 44.06 16.25 37.52
N ASP A 58 42.96 15.84 38.15
CA ASP A 58 42.90 15.67 39.61
C ASP A 58 43.57 14.34 40.00
N TYR A 59 44.32 14.33 41.11
CA TYR A 59 44.97 13.14 41.64
C TYR A 59 44.52 12.91 43.09
N ASN A 60 44.15 11.67 43.40
CA ASN A 60 43.72 11.27 44.74
C ASN A 60 44.88 11.28 45.75
N PHE A 61 44.57 11.14 47.05
CA PHE A 61 45.48 11.27 48.18
C PHE A 61 46.85 10.60 47.96
N LEU A 62 47.92 11.39 48.14
CA LEU A 62 49.34 11.13 47.83
C LEU A 62 49.78 11.15 46.36
N GLY A 63 48.91 11.53 45.41
CA GLY A 63 49.29 11.79 44.02
C GLY A 63 49.58 10.54 43.18
N PHE A 64 49.25 9.34 43.68
CA PHE A 64 49.61 8.08 43.03
C PHE A 64 48.59 7.54 42.02
N ALA A 65 47.35 8.03 42.04
CA ALA A 65 46.33 7.63 41.09
C ALA A 65 45.46 8.83 40.68
N PRO A 66 45.31 9.12 39.38
CA PRO A 66 44.46 10.20 38.93
C PRO A 66 42.98 9.83 39.15
N THR A 67 42.15 10.83 39.40
CA THR A 67 40.69 10.68 39.46
C THR A 67 40.16 10.65 38.02
N ALA A 68 39.47 9.60 37.58
CA ALA A 68 38.89 9.63 36.22
C ALA A 68 37.72 10.64 36.16
N PRO A 69 37.66 11.51 35.13
CA PRO A 69 36.49 12.33 34.92
C PRO A 69 35.31 11.49 34.39
N THR A 70 34.15 11.66 34.99
CA THR A 70 32.97 10.80 34.78
C THR A 70 31.73 11.63 34.48
N PHE A 71 30.77 10.98 33.80
CA PHE A 71 29.39 11.42 33.72
C PHE A 71 28.47 10.50 34.51
N ILE A 72 27.46 11.09 35.15
CA ILE A 72 26.40 10.39 35.87
C ILE A 72 25.06 10.97 35.41
N SER A 73 24.12 10.11 35.02
CA SER A 73 22.73 10.51 34.81
C SER A 73 22.02 10.65 36.15
N THR A 74 21.61 11.87 36.48
CA THR A 74 20.90 12.18 37.73
C THR A 74 19.37 12.08 37.58
N SER A 75 18.86 11.99 36.35
CA SER A 75 17.43 11.81 36.07
C SER A 75 17.01 10.35 35.86
N GLY A 76 17.93 9.38 35.96
CA GLY A 76 17.63 7.95 35.84
C GLY A 76 18.15 7.31 34.55
N GLN A 77 17.60 6.15 34.18
CA GLN A 77 18.09 5.31 33.06
C GLN A 77 17.45 5.64 31.69
N ASN A 78 16.61 6.66 31.60
CA ASN A 78 15.88 7.00 30.38
C ASN A 78 15.93 8.51 30.10
N PHE A 79 15.94 8.87 28.82
CA PHE A 79 15.53 10.19 28.37
C PHE A 79 14.01 10.28 28.46
N ILE A 80 13.51 11.33 29.13
CA ILE A 80 12.09 11.52 29.39
C ILE A 80 11.54 12.53 28.39
N HIS A 81 10.44 12.17 27.72
CA HIS A 81 9.75 13.09 26.82
C HIS A 81 9.10 14.24 27.60
N THR A 82 9.25 15.46 27.10
CA THR A 82 8.82 16.68 27.79
C THR A 82 7.31 16.85 27.94
N SER A 83 6.51 16.28 27.04
CA SER A 83 5.06 16.45 27.00
C SER A 83 4.27 15.13 26.90
N SER A 84 4.93 13.98 27.05
CA SER A 84 4.27 12.67 26.96
C SER A 84 4.93 11.66 27.91
N SER A 85 4.31 10.50 28.10
CA SER A 85 4.89 9.39 28.87
C SER A 85 5.95 8.59 28.09
N ALA A 86 6.29 9.00 26.86
CA ALA A 86 7.29 8.30 26.06
C ALA A 86 8.69 8.45 26.67
N THR A 87 9.49 7.39 26.59
CA THR A 87 10.85 7.37 27.09
C THR A 87 11.77 6.68 26.09
N LEU A 88 13.05 7.06 26.07
CA LEU A 88 14.10 6.37 25.33
C LEU A 88 15.19 5.92 26.31
N PRO A 89 15.70 4.68 26.23
CA PRO A 89 16.76 4.23 27.15
C PRO A 89 18.06 5.01 26.94
N THR A 90 18.91 5.11 27.97
CA THR A 90 20.22 5.78 27.85
C THR A 90 21.07 5.20 26.71
N SER A 91 20.89 3.91 26.39
CA SER A 91 21.59 3.20 25.31
C SER A 91 21.28 3.71 23.91
N VAL A 92 20.25 4.56 23.71
CA VAL A 92 20.00 5.15 22.39
C VAL A 92 21.08 6.15 21.98
N LEU A 93 21.66 6.86 22.95
CA LEU A 93 22.63 7.91 22.69
C LEU A 93 23.98 7.50 23.28
N LEU A 94 24.93 7.28 22.37
CA LEU A 94 26.31 7.08 22.71
C LEU A 94 27.06 8.41 22.61
N TRP A 95 28.10 8.57 23.41
CA TRP A 95 28.97 9.74 23.42
C TRP A 95 30.42 9.30 23.58
N GLN A 96 31.35 10.09 23.05
CA GLN A 96 32.79 9.92 23.20
C GLN A 96 33.46 11.29 23.24
N LEU A 97 34.52 11.42 24.05
CA LEU A 97 35.33 12.63 24.04
C LEU A 97 36.01 12.79 22.68
N GLU A 98 35.86 13.97 22.09
CA GLU A 98 36.47 14.34 20.80
C GLU A 98 37.73 15.17 21.02
N SER A 99 37.65 16.21 21.86
CA SER A 99 38.77 17.11 22.10
C SER A 99 38.61 17.93 23.38
N MET A 100 39.73 18.38 23.93
CA MET A 100 39.83 19.37 25.00
C MET A 100 40.77 20.49 24.56
N GLY A 101 40.30 21.73 24.55
CA GLY A 101 41.09 22.86 24.08
C GLY A 101 41.55 22.72 22.62
N GLY A 102 40.75 22.05 21.78
CA GLY A 102 41.00 21.85 20.35
C GLY A 102 41.91 20.68 19.98
N GLN A 103 42.39 19.89 20.95
CA GLN A 103 43.21 18.70 20.70
C GLN A 103 42.75 17.53 21.57
N MET A 104 43.05 16.30 21.14
CA MET A 104 42.84 15.13 21.98
C MET A 104 43.82 15.16 23.17
N PRO A 105 43.37 15.00 24.43
CA PRO A 105 44.28 14.89 25.56
C PRO A 105 45.24 13.71 25.41
N SER A 106 46.48 13.88 25.88
CA SER A 106 47.46 12.79 25.89
C SER A 106 47.07 11.74 26.91
N VAL A 107 46.98 10.48 26.47
CA VAL A 107 46.70 9.32 27.34
C VAL A 107 47.94 8.82 28.10
N GLY A 108 49.16 9.20 27.68
CA GLY A 108 50.40 8.80 28.33
C GLY A 108 50.54 7.28 28.56
N TYR A 109 51.24 6.89 29.63
CA TYR A 109 51.42 5.50 30.05
C TYR A 109 50.29 5.10 31.03
N TYR A 110 49.61 3.97 30.77
CA TYR A 110 48.42 3.47 31.48
C TYR A 110 47.10 4.26 31.35
N GLY A 111 47.11 5.46 30.76
CA GLY A 111 45.85 6.13 30.43
C GLY A 111 45.21 5.58 29.16
N SER A 112 43.93 5.87 28.96
CA SER A 112 43.18 5.43 27.79
C SER A 112 42.04 6.39 27.46
N LEU A 113 41.64 6.40 26.18
CA LEU A 113 40.41 7.05 25.74
C LEU A 113 39.35 5.96 25.56
N PRO A 114 38.34 5.89 26.46
CA PRO A 114 37.22 4.99 26.26
C PRO A 114 36.55 5.23 24.90
N GLY A 115 35.97 4.15 24.34
CA GLY A 115 35.14 4.23 23.14
C GLY A 115 33.84 5.00 23.36
N PHE A 116 32.92 4.89 22.40
CA PHE A 116 31.55 5.35 22.58
C PHE A 116 30.86 4.65 23.76
N GLN A 117 30.31 5.44 24.68
CA GLN A 117 29.64 4.98 25.89
C GLN A 117 28.23 5.56 26.00
N SER A 118 27.36 4.90 26.76
CA SER A 118 26.03 5.41 27.09
C SER A 118 26.02 6.02 28.48
N PHE A 119 25.06 6.90 28.75
CA PHE A 119 24.85 7.41 30.11
C PHE A 119 24.38 6.29 31.06
N SER A 120 24.76 6.39 32.33
CA SER A 120 24.35 5.46 33.38
C SER A 120 24.00 6.23 34.64
N THR A 121 23.22 5.61 35.53
CA THR A 121 22.98 6.13 36.89
C THR A 121 24.20 5.98 37.81
N GLY A 122 25.20 5.20 37.39
CA GLY A 122 26.52 5.15 38.01
C GLY A 122 27.55 6.00 37.25
N PRO A 123 28.72 6.29 37.86
CA PRO A 123 29.80 7.01 37.20
C PRO A 123 30.33 6.27 35.98
N VAL A 124 30.40 6.96 34.84
CA VAL A 124 30.98 6.46 33.59
C VAL A 124 32.15 7.33 33.20
N SER A 125 33.37 6.80 33.26
CA SER A 125 34.58 7.53 32.90
C SER A 125 34.58 7.88 31.42
N TRP A 126 34.80 9.15 31.08
CA TRP A 126 34.90 9.58 29.68
C TRP A 126 36.35 9.76 29.19
N PHE A 127 37.31 9.71 30.11
CA PHE A 127 38.74 9.68 29.83
C PHE A 127 39.46 9.02 31.01
N GLU A 128 40.50 8.23 30.75
CA GLU A 128 41.35 7.65 31.79
C GLU A 128 42.72 8.35 31.76
N PRO A 129 42.98 9.29 32.67
CA PRO A 129 44.23 10.04 32.70
C PRO A 129 45.47 9.16 33.02
N PRO A 130 46.67 9.56 32.56
CA PRO A 130 47.89 8.80 32.82
C PRO A 130 48.25 8.80 34.31
N ALA A 131 48.82 7.68 34.76
CA ALA A 131 49.19 7.47 36.16
C ALA A 131 50.27 8.44 36.68
N ASN A 132 51.03 9.09 35.78
CA ASN A 132 52.12 9.99 36.14
C ASN A 132 51.77 11.47 35.88
N VAL A 133 51.82 12.28 36.94
CA VAL A 133 51.58 13.75 36.95
C VAL A 133 52.50 14.51 35.98
N LEU A 134 53.70 13.97 35.68
CA LEU A 134 54.69 14.59 34.78
C LEU A 134 54.44 14.32 33.29
N ALA A 135 53.46 13.47 32.94
CA ALA A 135 53.28 12.96 31.58
C ALA A 135 51.88 13.17 30.98
N GLY A 136 51.00 13.95 31.64
CA GLY A 136 49.61 14.12 31.17
C GLY A 136 48.97 15.43 31.61
N GLY A 137 48.66 16.27 30.62
CA GLY A 137 47.83 17.45 30.78
C GLY A 137 46.86 17.57 29.61
N PHE A 138 46.00 18.57 29.67
CA PHE A 138 45.05 18.91 28.61
C PHE A 138 45.09 20.42 28.35
N ASN A 139 44.72 20.81 27.13
CA ASN A 139 44.69 22.21 26.74
C ASN A 139 43.49 22.92 27.37
N ARG A 140 43.65 24.20 27.71
CA ARG A 140 42.54 25.06 28.12
C ARG A 140 41.58 25.28 26.95
N GLY A 141 40.27 25.19 27.21
CA GLY A 141 39.27 25.63 26.25
C GLY A 141 37.95 24.87 26.35
N ASN A 142 37.39 24.55 25.18
CA ASN A 142 36.15 23.79 25.09
C ASN A 142 36.44 22.29 25.20
N ILE A 143 35.59 21.58 25.93
CA ILE A 143 35.56 20.13 25.98
C ILE A 143 34.41 19.70 25.07
N ASN A 144 34.77 19.07 23.94
CA ASN A 144 33.83 18.66 22.91
C ASN A 144 33.65 17.14 22.93
N PHE A 145 32.41 16.72 22.71
CA PHE A 145 32.03 15.33 22.58
C PHE A 145 31.38 15.09 21.23
N THR A 146 31.63 13.92 20.68
CA THR A 146 30.89 13.39 19.52
C THR A 146 29.79 12.47 20.05
N PHE A 147 28.58 12.67 19.55
CA PHE A 147 27.40 11.89 19.92
C PHE A 147 26.98 11.00 18.75
N LYS A 148 26.50 9.80 19.06
CA LYS A 148 26.14 8.79 18.06
C LYS A 148 24.88 8.04 18.48
N ILE A 149 23.95 7.87 17.53
CA ILE A 149 22.79 6.99 17.67
C ILE A 149 22.96 5.87 16.64
N PRO A 150 23.29 4.63 17.06
CA PRO A 150 23.40 3.51 16.15
C PRO A 150 22.09 3.24 15.40
N GLY A 151 22.18 2.80 14.14
CA GLY A 151 20.99 2.47 13.32
C GLY A 151 20.02 1.48 13.99
N ALA A 152 20.56 0.51 14.74
CA ALA A 152 19.77 -0.45 15.50
C ALA A 152 18.85 0.20 16.55
N GLN A 153 19.22 1.36 17.10
CA GLN A 153 18.40 2.08 18.08
C GLN A 153 17.19 2.76 17.42
N PHE A 154 17.28 3.14 16.14
CA PHE A 154 16.12 3.60 15.38
C PHE A 154 15.13 2.47 15.10
N THR A 155 15.60 1.24 14.90
CA THR A 155 14.74 0.06 14.72
C THR A 155 14.08 -0.38 16.03
N ALA A 156 14.82 -0.37 17.14
CA ALA A 156 14.38 -0.95 18.41
C ALA A 156 13.40 -0.05 19.21
N ASN A 157 13.39 1.26 18.96
CA ASN A 157 12.64 2.23 19.76
C ASN A 157 11.62 3.00 18.92
N ALA A 158 10.62 3.57 19.60
CA ALA A 158 9.60 4.43 19.01
C ALA A 158 9.95 5.91 19.26
N TRP A 159 10.34 6.62 18.21
CA TRP A 159 10.81 8.01 18.29
C TRP A 159 9.63 8.97 18.03
N ARG A 160 8.93 9.38 19.10
CA ARG A 160 7.85 10.37 19.01
C ARG A 160 8.42 11.78 18.86
N SER A 161 7.76 12.63 18.10
CA SER A 161 8.18 14.02 17.92
C SER A 161 8.16 14.79 19.23
N GLY A 162 9.17 15.63 19.45
CA GLY A 162 9.32 16.45 20.63
C GLY A 162 10.70 16.30 21.26
N ASN A 163 10.83 16.82 22.48
CA ASN A 163 12.11 16.86 23.18
C ASN A 163 12.16 15.74 24.22
N TYR A 164 13.20 14.92 24.16
CA TYR A 164 13.56 13.96 25.20
C TYR A 164 14.77 14.47 25.96
N SER A 165 14.69 14.55 27.27
CA SER A 165 15.76 15.14 28.09
C SER A 165 16.29 14.21 29.17
N MET A 166 17.56 14.40 29.51
CA MET A 166 18.26 13.73 30.60
C MET A 166 19.19 14.71 31.30
N ASN A 167 19.20 14.69 32.63
CA ASN A 167 20.08 15.52 33.44
C ASN A 167 21.38 14.75 33.72
N ILE A 168 22.52 15.39 33.44
CA ILE A 168 23.84 14.80 33.58
C ILE A 168 24.65 15.67 34.56
N SER A 169 25.35 15.01 35.49
CA SER A 169 26.35 15.63 36.36
C SER A 169 27.74 15.08 36.06
N GLN A 170 28.76 15.87 36.34
CA GLN A 170 30.17 15.48 36.17
C GLN A 170 30.96 15.74 37.47
N ASN A 171 32.03 14.96 37.73
CA ASN A 171 32.75 14.93 39.01
C ASN A 171 34.03 15.78 39.08
N TYR A 172 34.24 16.65 38.09
CA TYR A 172 35.43 17.50 37.94
C TYR A 172 35.08 18.99 38.07
N ASP A 173 36.09 19.85 38.22
CA ASP A 173 35.89 21.32 38.20
C ASP A 173 35.86 21.87 36.76
N PHE A 174 34.93 21.36 35.96
CA PHE A 174 34.59 21.85 34.62
C PHE A 174 33.24 22.58 34.64
N THR A 175 33.10 23.60 33.80
CA THR A 175 31.88 24.40 33.74
C THR A 175 31.09 24.06 32.47
N PRO A 176 29.80 23.67 32.57
CA PRO A 176 29.03 23.52 33.80
C PRO A 176 29.27 22.17 34.53
N SER A 177 28.99 22.12 35.83
CA SER A 177 29.03 20.88 36.62
C SER A 177 27.82 19.97 36.42
N ASN A 178 26.72 20.55 35.94
CA ASN A 178 25.51 19.84 35.57
C ASN A 178 25.00 20.43 34.25
N PHE A 179 24.53 19.58 33.35
CA PHE A 179 23.94 19.99 32.08
C PHE A 179 22.81 19.03 31.70
N LYS A 180 21.95 19.47 30.78
CA LYS A 180 20.94 18.61 30.19
C LYS A 180 21.35 18.18 28.79
N THR A 181 21.16 16.91 28.48
CA THR A 181 21.22 16.41 27.10
C THR A 181 19.80 16.27 26.58
N VAL A 182 19.50 16.90 25.45
CA VAL A 182 18.18 16.96 24.84
C VAL A 182 18.24 16.40 23.42
N LEU A 183 17.50 15.33 23.16
CA LEU A 183 17.23 14.82 21.82
C LEU A 183 15.98 15.52 21.29
N VAL A 184 16.11 16.20 20.15
CA VAL A 184 15.01 16.90 19.49
C VAL A 184 14.57 16.07 18.28
N ILE A 185 13.36 15.52 18.36
CA ILE A 185 12.77 14.68 17.32
C ILE A 185 11.77 15.51 16.51
N PRO A 186 11.97 15.69 15.19
CA PRO A 186 11.06 16.47 14.37
C PRO A 186 9.71 15.77 14.22
N ALA A 187 8.65 16.55 14.05
CA ALA A 187 7.34 16.03 13.67
C ALA A 187 7.31 15.83 12.15
N ALA A 188 7.14 14.58 11.70
CA ALA A 188 7.22 14.23 10.28
C ALA A 188 6.40 12.97 9.95
N ILE A 189 5.91 12.91 8.71
CA ILE A 189 5.24 11.76 8.10
C ILE A 189 5.73 11.65 6.65
N ARG A 190 6.12 10.45 6.21
CA ARG A 190 6.63 10.20 4.86
C ARG A 190 6.21 8.83 4.34
N TRP A 191 5.71 8.76 3.13
CA TRP A 191 5.57 7.50 2.41
C TRP A 191 6.95 6.90 2.11
N ASN A 192 7.19 5.67 2.55
CA ASN A 192 8.45 4.97 2.33
C ASN A 192 8.37 4.00 1.14
N THR A 193 7.18 3.50 0.83
CA THR A 193 6.90 2.76 -0.41
C THR A 193 6.39 3.68 -1.50
N THR A 194 6.89 3.53 -2.73
CA THR A 194 6.34 4.20 -3.91
C THR A 194 5.58 3.19 -4.77
N ASN A 195 4.33 2.94 -4.43
CA ASN A 195 3.45 2.14 -5.29
C ASN A 195 2.69 3.09 -6.22
N LEU A 196 3.31 3.38 -7.37
CA LEU A 196 2.81 4.39 -8.31
C LEU A 196 1.73 3.84 -9.24
N ALA A 197 1.73 2.54 -9.50
CA ALA A 197 0.79 1.90 -10.41
C ALA A 197 0.50 0.46 -10.02
N LYS A 198 -0.77 0.04 -10.15
CA LYS A 198 -1.22 -1.33 -9.98
C LYS A 198 -1.89 -1.83 -11.25
N TYR A 199 -1.38 -2.94 -11.79
CA TYR A 199 -2.00 -3.70 -12.88
C TYR A 199 -2.65 -4.96 -12.34
N ILE A 200 -3.91 -5.20 -12.72
CA ILE A 200 -4.68 -6.39 -12.37
C ILE A 200 -5.28 -6.94 -13.67
N GLU A 201 -5.10 -8.23 -13.92
CA GLU A 201 -5.68 -8.91 -15.08
C GLU A 201 -6.78 -9.87 -14.66
N ILE A 202 -7.90 -9.83 -15.37
CA ILE A 202 -9.01 -10.79 -15.26
C ILE A 202 -9.05 -11.59 -16.56
N SER A 203 -8.78 -12.88 -16.46
CA SER A 203 -8.58 -13.75 -17.60
C SER A 203 -9.54 -14.93 -17.64
N SER A 204 -10.50 -15.03 -16.72
CA SER A 204 -11.45 -16.15 -16.63
C SER A 204 -12.89 -15.69 -16.47
N LEU A 205 -13.83 -16.30 -17.21
CA LEU A 205 -15.27 -16.10 -16.99
C LEU A 205 -15.72 -16.63 -15.63
N ASN A 206 -15.01 -17.63 -15.09
CA ASN A 206 -15.30 -18.17 -13.76
C ASN A 206 -15.06 -17.14 -12.64
N ASP A 207 -14.31 -16.06 -12.86
CA ASP A 207 -14.15 -15.01 -11.85
C ASP A 207 -15.46 -14.26 -11.56
N TYR A 208 -16.45 -14.33 -12.46
CA TYR A 208 -17.72 -13.60 -12.37
C TYR A 208 -18.88 -14.43 -11.80
N ARG A 209 -18.72 -15.76 -11.74
CA ARG A 209 -19.74 -16.70 -11.28
C ARG A 209 -19.88 -16.79 -9.74
N PRO A 210 -18.84 -16.58 -8.93
CA PRO A 210 -18.96 -16.56 -7.48
C PRO A 210 -19.92 -15.47 -6.96
N ALA A 211 -20.51 -15.73 -5.79
CA ALA A 211 -21.36 -14.75 -5.08
C ALA A 211 -20.57 -13.85 -4.12
N GLY A 212 -19.28 -14.13 -3.89
CA GLY A 212 -18.44 -13.39 -2.94
C GLY A 212 -17.90 -12.08 -3.51
N THR A 213 -17.57 -11.15 -2.62
CA THR A 213 -16.87 -9.90 -2.95
C THR A 213 -15.54 -10.20 -3.63
N ARG A 214 -15.26 -9.51 -4.73
CA ARG A 214 -13.95 -9.56 -5.38
C ARG A 214 -13.00 -8.62 -4.65
N THR A 215 -11.89 -9.17 -4.18
CA THR A 215 -10.80 -8.41 -3.56
C THR A 215 -9.66 -8.22 -4.56
N LEU A 216 -9.17 -7.00 -4.68
CA LEU A 216 -8.04 -6.62 -5.52
C LEU A 216 -6.97 -5.97 -4.63
N ASP A 217 -5.88 -6.68 -4.40
CA ASP A 217 -4.77 -6.20 -3.56
C ASP A 217 -4.02 -5.04 -4.24
N LEU A 218 -3.86 -3.90 -3.57
CA LEU A 218 -3.05 -2.79 -4.08
C LEU A 218 -1.57 -2.97 -3.76
N GLY A 219 -1.20 -3.90 -2.88
CA GLY A 219 0.15 -4.16 -2.42
C GLY A 219 0.45 -3.47 -1.09
N ASN A 220 1.51 -3.91 -0.42
CA ASN A 220 1.93 -3.34 0.85
C ASN A 220 2.39 -1.88 0.69
N VAL A 221 1.91 -1.01 1.58
CA VAL A 221 2.39 0.37 1.71
C VAL A 221 3.00 0.58 3.08
N GLU A 222 4.11 1.28 3.13
CA GLU A 222 4.83 1.61 4.36
C GLU A 222 4.90 3.12 4.53
N ILE A 223 4.45 3.60 5.70
CA ILE A 223 4.48 5.01 6.08
C ILE A 223 5.43 5.15 7.26
N ALA A 224 6.44 5.99 7.11
CA ALA A 224 7.34 6.36 8.19
C ALA A 224 6.81 7.62 8.90
N HIS A 225 6.83 7.64 10.23
CA HIS A 225 6.25 8.73 11.01
C HIS A 225 6.82 8.86 12.42
N THR A 226 6.83 10.09 12.95
CA THR A 226 7.17 10.42 14.35
C THR A 226 5.98 11.00 15.12
N VAL A 227 4.82 11.11 14.47
CA VAL A 227 3.55 11.57 15.04
C VAL A 227 2.45 10.57 14.71
N ASP A 228 1.43 10.50 15.56
CA ASP A 228 0.27 9.66 15.25
C ASP A 228 -0.45 10.19 14.01
N PHE A 229 -0.89 9.29 13.13
CA PHE A 229 -1.47 9.67 11.84
C PHE A 229 -2.75 8.91 11.49
N ASN A 230 -3.53 9.45 10.57
CA ASN A 230 -4.68 8.82 9.95
C ASN A 230 -4.43 8.62 8.45
N PHE A 231 -4.91 7.50 7.91
CA PHE A 231 -4.87 7.17 6.49
C PHE A 231 -6.11 7.72 5.81
N TRP A 232 -5.91 8.66 4.89
CA TRP A 232 -6.96 9.25 4.07
C TRP A 232 -6.80 8.83 2.62
N ALA A 233 -7.91 8.67 1.93
CA ALA A 233 -7.90 8.41 0.49
C ALA A 233 -9.05 9.10 -0.23
N LYS A 234 -8.84 9.34 -1.52
CA LYS A 234 -9.89 9.66 -2.49
C LYS A 234 -9.53 9.04 -3.83
N ALA A 235 -10.51 8.92 -4.71
CA ALA A 235 -10.25 8.80 -6.14
C ALA A 235 -10.03 10.19 -6.76
N ALA A 236 -9.25 10.26 -7.83
CA ALA A 236 -9.05 11.50 -8.57
C ALA A 236 -10.32 11.98 -9.28
N SER A 237 -11.26 11.07 -9.57
CA SER A 237 -12.55 11.32 -10.24
C SER A 237 -13.68 10.52 -9.57
N SER A 238 -14.93 10.94 -9.78
CA SER A 238 -16.13 10.16 -9.44
C SER A 238 -16.40 8.99 -10.39
N THR A 239 -15.58 8.86 -11.45
CA THR A 239 -15.75 7.84 -12.49
C THR A 239 -14.48 7.02 -12.68
N VAL A 240 -14.68 5.72 -12.93
CA VAL A 240 -13.68 4.83 -13.53
C VAL A 240 -13.77 4.99 -15.04
N GLN A 241 -12.65 5.28 -15.69
CA GLN A 241 -12.57 5.34 -17.14
C GLN A 241 -12.52 3.92 -17.70
N PHE A 242 -13.25 3.68 -18.78
CA PHE A 242 -13.28 2.38 -19.45
C PHE A 242 -13.00 2.56 -20.94
N THR A 243 -12.14 1.71 -21.47
CA THR A 243 -11.92 1.57 -22.91
C THR A 243 -12.11 0.11 -23.28
N SER A 244 -13.10 -0.21 -24.10
CA SER A 244 -13.34 -1.58 -24.55
C SER A 244 -12.14 -2.13 -25.33
N SER A 245 -12.07 -3.45 -25.48
CA SER A 245 -11.09 -4.13 -26.34
C SER A 245 -11.08 -3.61 -27.79
N LYS A 246 -12.19 -3.00 -28.24
CA LYS A 246 -12.36 -2.40 -29.56
C LYS A 246 -12.11 -0.88 -29.60
N GLY A 247 -11.73 -0.28 -28.48
CA GLY A 247 -11.41 1.15 -28.39
C GLY A 247 -12.61 2.06 -28.09
N VAL A 248 -13.79 1.52 -27.77
CA VAL A 248 -14.96 2.32 -27.40
C VAL A 248 -14.79 2.83 -25.98
N ALA A 249 -14.89 4.15 -25.78
CA ALA A 249 -14.78 4.77 -24.48
C ALA A 249 -16.11 4.67 -23.70
N GLY A 250 -16.01 4.54 -22.39
CA GLY A 250 -17.13 4.54 -21.45
C GLY A 250 -16.67 4.92 -20.04
N SER A 251 -17.63 4.95 -19.10
CA SER A 251 -17.32 5.19 -17.70
C SER A 251 -18.17 4.31 -16.78
N ARG A 252 -17.69 4.11 -15.55
CA ARG A 252 -18.41 3.46 -14.44
C ARG A 252 -18.32 4.35 -13.20
N ASN A 253 -19.26 4.19 -12.27
CA ASN A 253 -19.25 4.96 -11.02
C ASN A 253 -18.16 4.42 -10.07
N ILE A 254 -17.28 5.30 -9.58
CA ILE A 254 -16.20 4.91 -8.66
C ILE A 254 -16.71 4.35 -7.32
N ALA A 255 -17.92 4.74 -6.89
CA ALA A 255 -18.49 4.31 -5.61
C ALA A 255 -18.83 2.81 -5.56
N THR A 256 -18.83 2.13 -6.72
CA THR A 256 -18.95 0.65 -6.83
C THR A 256 -17.71 -0.09 -6.32
N ILE A 257 -16.59 0.63 -6.19
CA ILE A 257 -15.35 0.12 -5.62
C ILE A 257 -15.20 0.68 -4.20
N ARG A 258 -14.96 -0.21 -3.24
CA ARG A 258 -14.67 0.16 -1.85
C ARG A 258 -13.18 -0.01 -1.57
N LEU A 259 -12.61 0.84 -0.72
CA LEU A 259 -11.24 0.71 -0.22
C LEU A 259 -11.27 0.30 1.24
N GLY A 260 -10.39 -0.60 1.64
CA GLY A 260 -10.22 -1.06 3.03
C GLY A 260 -8.97 -1.91 3.19
N SER A 261 -8.99 -2.83 4.14
CA SER A 261 -7.95 -3.85 4.37
C SER A 261 -8.58 -5.13 4.93
N ASN A 262 -7.89 -6.27 4.76
CA ASN A 262 -8.30 -7.53 5.38
C ASN A 262 -8.20 -7.50 6.93
N GLY A 263 -7.42 -6.57 7.48
CA GLY A 263 -7.27 -6.35 8.92
C GLY A 263 -8.09 -5.18 9.46
N ASN A 264 -7.92 -4.89 10.76
CA ASN A 264 -8.67 -3.86 11.49
C ASN A 264 -8.05 -2.46 11.36
N GLU A 265 -6.98 -2.30 10.58
CA GLU A 265 -6.27 -1.03 10.43
C GLU A 265 -7.10 -0.01 9.62
N LEU A 266 -7.79 -0.48 8.58
CA LEU A 266 -8.63 0.35 7.71
C LEU A 266 -10.10 -0.08 7.74
N THR A 267 -10.98 0.90 7.92
CA THR A 267 -12.42 0.77 7.74
C THR A 267 -12.79 0.72 6.25
N THR A 268 -13.60 -0.26 5.84
CA THR A 268 -13.98 -0.42 4.43
C THR A 268 -15.12 0.51 4.00
N LYS A 269 -14.81 1.48 3.14
CA LYS A 269 -15.76 2.51 2.65
C LYS A 269 -15.76 2.61 1.13
N PRO A 270 -16.88 3.01 0.49
CA PRO A 270 -16.91 3.29 -0.94
C PRO A 270 -15.94 4.43 -1.28
N LEU A 271 -15.26 4.31 -2.42
CA LEU A 271 -14.43 5.38 -2.95
C LEU A 271 -15.28 6.59 -3.36
N SER A 272 -14.70 7.78 -3.24
CA SER A 272 -15.30 9.03 -3.70
C SER A 272 -14.24 10.01 -4.18
N ALA A 273 -14.67 11.07 -4.86
CA ALA A 273 -13.78 12.14 -5.32
C ALA A 273 -13.30 13.08 -4.18
N THR A 274 -13.79 12.86 -2.95
CA THR A 274 -13.45 13.65 -1.76
C THR A 274 -12.64 12.82 -0.77
N PHE A 275 -11.70 13.44 -0.06
CA PHE A 275 -10.91 12.73 0.94
C PHE A 275 -11.79 12.19 2.07
N GLN A 276 -11.66 10.90 2.35
CA GLN A 276 -12.29 10.23 3.48
C GLN A 276 -11.22 9.63 4.37
N ASN A 277 -11.45 9.63 5.68
CA ASN A 277 -10.59 8.93 6.63
C ASN A 277 -10.94 7.44 6.63
N PHE A 278 -9.97 6.59 6.32
CA PHE A 278 -10.12 5.14 6.34
C PHE A 278 -9.53 4.52 7.61
N SER A 279 -8.77 5.24 8.43
CA SER A 279 -8.26 4.70 9.70
C SER A 279 -9.40 4.35 10.67
N ALA A 280 -9.37 3.14 11.24
CA ALA A 280 -10.26 2.76 12.33
C ALA A 280 -9.92 3.50 13.63
N ALA A 281 -8.63 3.70 13.87
CA ALA A 281 -8.06 4.57 14.89
C ALA A 281 -6.76 5.19 14.35
N SER A 282 -6.30 6.30 14.93
CA SER A 282 -5.01 6.88 14.53
C SER A 282 -3.88 5.89 14.79
N ALA A 283 -3.05 5.68 13.78
CA ALA A 283 -1.88 4.81 13.88
C ALA A 283 -0.85 5.46 14.79
N GLY A 284 -0.57 4.80 15.91
CA GLY A 284 0.39 5.28 16.91
C GLY A 284 1.84 5.11 16.46
N VAL A 285 2.75 5.97 16.94
CA VAL A 285 4.20 5.79 16.72
C VAL A 285 4.67 4.49 17.38
N VAL A 286 5.17 3.57 16.56
CA VAL A 286 5.70 2.24 16.94
C VAL A 286 7.22 2.17 16.83
N ALA A 287 7.81 1.11 17.40
CA ALA A 287 9.23 0.85 17.26
C ALA A 287 9.64 0.76 15.78
N GLY A 288 10.74 1.41 15.42
CA GLY A 288 11.18 1.47 14.03
C GLY A 288 10.50 2.57 13.20
N ASN A 289 9.57 3.34 13.80
CA ASN A 289 8.90 4.51 13.21
C ASN A 289 8.27 4.29 11.84
N ARG A 290 7.83 3.06 11.57
CA ARG A 290 7.18 2.69 10.31
C ARG A 290 5.94 1.85 10.58
N THR A 291 4.87 2.15 9.86
CA THR A 291 3.62 1.39 9.88
C THR A 291 3.39 0.82 8.49
N SER A 292 3.15 -0.49 8.43
CA SER A 292 2.80 -1.21 7.20
C SER A 292 1.28 -1.33 7.11
N LEU A 293 0.72 -1.10 5.93
CA LEU A 293 -0.70 -1.26 5.64
C LEU A 293 -0.84 -2.03 4.32
N ILE A 294 -1.86 -2.87 4.20
CA ILE A 294 -2.17 -3.59 2.95
C ILE A 294 -3.54 -3.11 2.47
N PRO A 295 -3.59 -1.98 1.75
CA PRO A 295 -4.84 -1.48 1.20
C PRO A 295 -5.35 -2.43 0.11
N GLU A 296 -6.64 -2.73 0.16
CA GLU A 296 -7.34 -3.60 -0.78
C GLU A 296 -8.57 -2.88 -1.34
N LEU A 297 -8.88 -3.17 -2.60
CA LEU A 297 -10.12 -2.77 -3.23
C LEU A 297 -11.12 -3.92 -3.20
N TYR A 298 -12.36 -3.60 -2.86
CA TYR A 298 -13.46 -4.55 -2.80
C TYR A 298 -14.55 -4.13 -3.76
N VAL A 299 -15.01 -5.07 -4.59
CA VAL A 299 -16.14 -4.91 -5.51
C VAL A 299 -17.12 -6.02 -5.22
N SER A 300 -18.41 -5.69 -5.01
CA SER A 300 -19.43 -6.72 -4.78
C SER A 300 -19.53 -7.64 -6.00
N ALA A 301 -19.98 -8.89 -5.82
CA ALA A 301 -20.15 -9.81 -6.95
C ALA A 301 -21.14 -9.26 -8.01
N GLU A 302 -22.16 -8.53 -7.56
CA GLU A 302 -23.14 -7.89 -8.42
C GLU A 302 -22.52 -6.73 -9.21
N ASP A 303 -21.85 -5.80 -8.54
CA ASP A 303 -21.16 -4.67 -9.20
C ASP A 303 -20.08 -5.17 -10.16
N PHE A 304 -19.35 -6.23 -9.78
CA PHE A 304 -18.31 -6.81 -10.62
C PHE A 304 -18.87 -7.37 -11.92
N ARG A 305 -20.00 -8.08 -11.87
CA ARG A 305 -20.73 -8.56 -13.06
C ARG A 305 -21.34 -7.42 -13.87
N ASN A 306 -21.95 -6.45 -13.22
CA ASN A 306 -22.74 -5.42 -13.91
C ASN A 306 -21.88 -4.30 -14.49
N HIS A 307 -20.71 -4.04 -13.91
CA HIS A 307 -19.90 -2.86 -14.25
C HIS A 307 -18.49 -3.21 -14.74
N PHE A 308 -17.96 -4.39 -14.42
CA PHE A 308 -16.57 -4.77 -14.73
C PHE A 308 -16.47 -6.06 -15.56
N PHE A 309 -17.56 -6.50 -16.19
CA PHE A 309 -17.55 -7.71 -17.02
C PHE A 309 -17.02 -7.48 -18.44
N GLU A 310 -17.36 -6.35 -19.07
CA GLU A 310 -17.02 -6.05 -20.46
C GLU A 310 -15.50 -6.08 -20.70
N ALA A 311 -15.06 -6.73 -21.78
CA ALA A 311 -13.65 -6.84 -22.13
C ALA A 311 -13.08 -5.46 -22.49
N GLY A 312 -11.92 -5.14 -21.93
CA GLY A 312 -11.34 -3.83 -22.05
C GLY A 312 -10.44 -3.48 -20.87
N THR A 313 -10.13 -2.20 -20.76
CA THR A 313 -9.25 -1.66 -19.74
C THR A 313 -10.04 -0.64 -18.92
N TYR A 314 -10.08 -0.84 -17.61
CA TYR A 314 -10.66 0.09 -16.66
C TYR A 314 -9.52 0.80 -15.91
N THR A 315 -9.54 2.13 -15.86
CA THR A 315 -8.50 2.93 -15.20
C THR A 315 -9.09 3.98 -14.28
N PHE A 316 -8.41 4.20 -13.16
CA PHE A 316 -8.68 5.28 -12.23
C PHE A 316 -7.42 5.55 -11.40
N GLU A 317 -7.35 6.73 -10.77
CA GLU A 317 -6.25 7.10 -9.89
C GLU A 317 -6.75 7.26 -8.46
N LEU A 318 -5.98 6.74 -7.52
CA LEU A 318 -6.18 6.93 -6.09
C LEU A 318 -5.16 7.94 -5.57
N ASN A 319 -5.61 8.86 -4.72
CA ASN A 319 -4.75 9.77 -3.98
C ASN A 319 -4.84 9.39 -2.50
N PHE A 320 -3.74 8.86 -1.97
CA PHE A 320 -3.55 8.56 -0.56
C PHE A 320 -2.90 9.75 0.14
N SER A 321 -3.27 9.94 1.40
CA SER A 321 -2.76 11.02 2.25
C SER A 321 -2.63 10.49 3.68
N ALA A 322 -1.41 10.42 4.18
CA ALA A 322 -1.14 10.19 5.59
C ALA A 322 -1.11 11.55 6.28
N ARG A 323 -2.03 11.78 7.22
CA ARG A 323 -2.19 13.08 7.91
C ARG A 323 -2.01 12.92 9.40
N SER A 324 -1.31 13.82 10.05
CA SER A 324 -1.23 13.83 11.51
C SER A 324 -2.63 13.95 12.13
N ALA A 325 -2.80 13.53 13.38
CA ALA A 325 -4.11 13.55 14.05
C ALA A 325 -4.76 14.95 14.08
N ASP A 326 -3.95 16.02 14.13
CA ASP A 326 -4.36 17.42 14.08
C ASP A 326 -4.40 18.00 12.63
N ASN A 327 -4.05 17.20 11.62
CA ASN A 327 -3.91 17.57 10.21
C ASN A 327 -2.86 18.66 9.89
N SER A 328 -1.92 18.96 10.80
CA SER A 328 -0.86 19.95 10.57
C SER A 328 0.25 19.45 9.62
N ILE A 329 0.43 18.13 9.53
CA ILE A 329 1.44 17.47 8.68
C ILE A 329 0.72 16.50 7.75
N THR A 330 1.08 16.55 6.47
CA THR A 330 0.50 15.68 5.45
C THR A 330 1.56 15.13 4.52
N SER A 331 1.47 13.84 4.19
CA SER A 331 2.26 13.19 3.15
C SER A 331 1.34 12.55 2.13
N ASN A 332 1.49 12.87 0.85
CA ASN A 332 0.60 12.39 -0.21
C ASN A 332 1.30 11.38 -1.12
N GLN A 333 0.54 10.42 -1.64
CA GLN A 333 0.98 9.46 -2.63
C GLN A 333 -0.14 9.19 -3.63
N ASN A 334 0.19 9.13 -4.91
CA ASN A 334 -0.76 8.77 -5.95
C ASN A 334 -0.47 7.35 -6.44
N THR A 335 -1.54 6.60 -6.72
CA THR A 335 -1.48 5.25 -7.26
C THR A 335 -2.48 5.14 -8.42
N ALA A 336 -1.97 4.95 -9.63
CA ALA A 336 -2.79 4.62 -10.79
C ALA A 336 -3.22 3.14 -10.70
N VAL A 337 -4.48 2.84 -10.95
CA VAL A 337 -5.00 1.47 -10.99
C VAL A 337 -5.49 1.17 -12.41
N GLN A 338 -5.01 0.06 -12.96
CA GLN A 338 -5.44 -0.48 -14.24
C GLN A 338 -5.95 -1.90 -14.04
N LEU A 339 -7.22 -2.11 -14.38
CA LEU A 339 -7.85 -3.42 -14.42
C LEU A 339 -8.06 -3.81 -15.89
N LYS A 340 -7.39 -4.86 -16.35
CA LYS A 340 -7.52 -5.40 -17.70
C LYS A 340 -8.40 -6.63 -17.70
N VAL A 341 -9.54 -6.55 -18.37
CA VAL A 341 -10.42 -7.69 -18.63
C VAL A 341 -10.12 -8.22 -20.03
N LEU A 342 -9.66 -9.47 -20.12
CA LEU A 342 -9.37 -10.09 -21.40
C LEU A 342 -10.66 -10.52 -22.12
N PRO A 343 -10.72 -10.43 -23.46
CA PRO A 343 -11.78 -11.04 -24.25
C PRO A 343 -11.90 -12.54 -23.97
N ARG A 344 -13.09 -12.98 -23.56
CA ARG A 344 -13.42 -14.35 -23.19
C ARG A 344 -14.84 -14.71 -23.59
N SER A 345 -15.03 -16.00 -23.84
CA SER A 345 -16.06 -16.47 -24.75
C SER A 345 -16.25 -17.97 -24.51
N GLU A 346 -17.49 -18.39 -24.27
CA GLU A 346 -17.88 -19.77 -23.94
C GLU A 346 -19.26 -20.06 -24.53
N ILE A 347 -19.41 -21.19 -25.21
CA ILE A 347 -20.71 -21.72 -25.65
C ILE A 347 -20.80 -23.18 -25.26
N THR A 348 -21.95 -23.57 -24.70
CA THR A 348 -22.22 -24.94 -24.29
C THR A 348 -23.64 -25.33 -24.70
N ILE A 349 -23.81 -26.61 -25.06
CA ILE A 349 -25.12 -27.21 -25.34
C ILE A 349 -25.38 -28.22 -24.20
N PRO A 350 -26.32 -27.95 -23.29
CA PRO A 350 -26.68 -28.88 -22.23
C PRO A 350 -27.13 -30.22 -22.82
N SER A 351 -26.91 -31.32 -22.09
CA SER A 351 -27.19 -32.69 -22.58
C SER A 351 -28.63 -32.88 -23.08
N GLY A 352 -29.61 -32.25 -22.41
CA GLY A 352 -31.03 -32.32 -22.81
C GLY A 352 -31.37 -31.64 -24.13
N GLY A 353 -30.46 -30.85 -24.71
CA GLY A 353 -30.67 -30.09 -25.95
C GLY A 353 -29.92 -30.64 -27.16
N GLN A 354 -29.31 -31.82 -27.10
CA GLN A 354 -28.42 -32.30 -28.17
C GLN A 354 -29.14 -32.91 -29.38
N ASN A 355 -30.39 -33.36 -29.20
CA ASN A 355 -31.18 -33.99 -30.26
C ASN A 355 -32.51 -33.26 -30.46
N VAL A 356 -32.90 -33.06 -31.71
CA VAL A 356 -34.18 -32.44 -32.09
C VAL A 356 -34.85 -33.31 -33.13
N ASN A 357 -36.04 -33.80 -32.82
CA ASN A 357 -36.75 -34.78 -33.64
C ASN A 357 -37.99 -34.17 -34.27
N PHE A 358 -38.19 -34.47 -35.55
CA PHE A 358 -39.39 -34.13 -36.31
C PHE A 358 -40.05 -35.41 -36.81
N ASN A 359 -41.34 -35.61 -36.52
CA ASN A 359 -42.06 -36.84 -36.85
C ASN A 359 -43.11 -36.57 -37.92
N PHE A 360 -42.83 -36.90 -39.19
CA PHE A 360 -43.79 -36.74 -40.28
C PHE A 360 -44.59 -38.04 -40.49
N ASN A 361 -45.77 -38.13 -39.87
CA ASN A 361 -46.62 -39.33 -39.89
C ASN A 361 -48.10 -39.03 -40.21
N THR A 362 -48.49 -37.76 -40.37
CA THR A 362 -49.86 -37.35 -40.76
C THR A 362 -49.82 -36.45 -41.97
N ALA A 363 -50.91 -36.43 -42.75
CA ALA A 363 -51.06 -35.52 -43.88
C ALA A 363 -50.90 -34.04 -43.47
N ALA A 364 -51.37 -33.68 -42.27
CA ALA A 364 -51.22 -32.33 -41.73
C ALA A 364 -49.76 -31.92 -41.53
N HIS A 365 -48.89 -32.85 -41.12
CA HIS A 365 -47.45 -32.57 -40.97
C HIS A 365 -46.81 -32.25 -42.34
N TYR A 366 -47.16 -33.00 -43.39
CA TYR A 366 -46.66 -32.73 -44.74
C TYR A 366 -47.25 -31.45 -45.37
N ALA A 367 -48.50 -31.11 -45.03
CA ALA A 367 -49.18 -29.93 -45.55
C ALA A 367 -48.72 -28.63 -44.86
N ASN A 368 -48.58 -28.65 -43.53
CA ASN A 368 -48.36 -27.45 -42.72
C ASN A 368 -46.92 -27.30 -42.21
N GLY A 369 -46.09 -28.33 -42.36
CA GLY A 369 -44.78 -28.37 -41.73
C GLY A 369 -44.85 -28.55 -40.22
N GLN A 370 -43.71 -28.36 -39.56
CA GLN A 370 -43.58 -28.53 -38.11
C GLN A 370 -42.60 -27.52 -37.53
N THR A 371 -42.84 -27.15 -36.28
CA THR A 371 -41.92 -26.31 -35.48
C THR A 371 -41.65 -26.99 -34.15
N GLN A 372 -40.39 -26.99 -33.73
CA GLN A 372 -39.94 -27.50 -32.43
C GLN A 372 -39.10 -26.41 -31.75
N THR A 373 -39.45 -26.06 -30.52
CA THR A 373 -38.62 -25.14 -29.70
C THR A 373 -37.95 -25.94 -28.61
N VAL A 374 -36.62 -25.88 -28.56
CA VAL A 374 -35.82 -26.51 -27.51
C VAL A 374 -35.46 -25.43 -26.48
N PRO A 375 -36.04 -25.49 -25.27
CA PRO A 375 -35.77 -24.50 -24.24
C PRO A 375 -34.32 -24.63 -23.73
N ASN A 376 -33.66 -23.49 -23.48
CA ASN A 376 -32.30 -23.41 -22.93
C ASN A 376 -31.27 -24.29 -23.65
N GLN A 377 -31.41 -24.46 -24.97
CA GLN A 377 -30.52 -25.35 -25.74
C GLN A 377 -29.08 -24.83 -25.78
N ILE A 378 -28.90 -23.52 -25.78
CA ILE A 378 -27.57 -22.89 -25.83
C ILE A 378 -27.38 -22.11 -24.54
N ARG A 379 -26.29 -22.37 -23.81
CA ARG A 379 -25.79 -21.48 -22.76
C ARG A 379 -24.54 -20.78 -23.27
N LEU A 380 -24.60 -19.45 -23.35
CA LEU A 380 -23.57 -18.59 -23.93
C LEU A 380 -23.08 -17.57 -22.90
N SER A 381 -21.75 -17.43 -22.84
CA SER A 381 -21.08 -16.35 -22.12
C SER A 381 -20.11 -15.65 -23.06
N ASN A 382 -20.20 -14.33 -23.17
CA ASN A 382 -19.25 -13.52 -23.92
C ASN A 382 -19.15 -12.14 -23.27
N ASN A 383 -17.95 -11.65 -23.02
CA ASN A 383 -17.74 -10.32 -22.46
C ASN A 383 -17.47 -9.23 -23.51
N GLU A 384 -17.60 -9.56 -24.78
CA GLU A 384 -17.66 -8.61 -25.89
C GLU A 384 -19.05 -8.60 -26.53
N SER A 385 -19.31 -7.59 -27.36
CA SER A 385 -20.45 -7.67 -28.27
C SER A 385 -20.25 -8.84 -29.23
N TYR A 386 -21.32 -9.52 -29.63
CA TYR A 386 -21.21 -10.76 -30.40
C TYR A 386 -22.35 -11.00 -31.38
N GLU A 387 -22.11 -11.91 -32.30
CA GLU A 387 -23.12 -12.46 -33.22
C GLU A 387 -23.12 -13.98 -33.11
N LEU A 388 -24.30 -14.60 -33.18
CA LEU A 388 -24.46 -16.06 -33.14
C LEU A 388 -24.81 -16.57 -34.53
N TYR A 389 -24.18 -17.68 -34.90
CA TYR A 389 -24.29 -18.34 -36.18
C TYR A 389 -24.66 -19.80 -36.02
N VAL A 390 -25.30 -20.34 -37.06
CA VAL A 390 -25.62 -21.75 -37.21
C VAL A 390 -25.17 -22.25 -38.58
N LYS A 391 -24.69 -23.49 -38.65
CA LYS A 391 -24.42 -24.20 -39.90
C LYS A 391 -24.63 -25.70 -39.76
N SER A 392 -24.68 -26.41 -40.86
CA SER A 392 -24.62 -27.88 -40.91
C SER A 392 -23.22 -28.40 -41.27
N ASP A 393 -22.96 -29.68 -40.99
CA ASP A 393 -21.81 -30.39 -41.59
C ASP A 393 -21.99 -30.57 -43.10
N GLU A 394 -23.22 -30.81 -43.56
CA GLU A 394 -23.51 -31.14 -44.96
C GLU A 394 -24.68 -30.34 -45.58
N ASN A 395 -24.80 -30.40 -46.91
CA ASN A 395 -25.90 -29.77 -47.66
C ASN A 395 -27.18 -30.63 -47.69
N TYR A 396 -27.10 -31.89 -47.24
CA TYR A 396 -28.20 -32.84 -47.33
C TYR A 396 -28.25 -33.70 -46.06
N PHE A 397 -29.46 -34.12 -45.68
CA PHE A 397 -29.65 -35.08 -44.60
C PHE A 397 -29.08 -36.45 -44.96
N LYS A 398 -28.66 -37.21 -43.95
CA LYS A 398 -28.10 -38.57 -44.06
C LYS A 398 -29.13 -39.61 -43.61
N LYS A 399 -29.16 -40.76 -44.28
CA LYS A 399 -29.92 -41.96 -43.87
C LYS A 399 -28.91 -43.08 -43.60
N GLY A 400 -28.85 -43.58 -42.37
CA GLY A 400 -27.86 -44.60 -41.98
C GLY A 400 -26.40 -44.17 -42.24
N GLY A 401 -26.11 -42.86 -42.12
CA GLY A 401 -24.79 -42.28 -42.41
C GLY A 401 -24.52 -41.91 -43.88
N LEU A 402 -25.37 -42.36 -44.82
CA LEU A 402 -25.22 -42.06 -46.25
C LEU A 402 -25.99 -40.81 -46.65
N GLN A 403 -25.38 -39.96 -47.48
CA GLN A 403 -26.02 -38.73 -47.99
C GLN A 403 -27.27 -39.05 -48.83
N THR A 404 -28.30 -38.20 -48.70
CA THR A 404 -29.56 -38.31 -49.45
C THR A 404 -29.77 -37.12 -50.39
N ASN A 405 -30.94 -37.04 -51.03
CA ASN A 405 -31.36 -35.87 -51.83
C ASN A 405 -32.28 -34.91 -51.06
N ILE A 406 -32.42 -35.08 -49.74
CA ILE A 406 -33.20 -34.16 -48.89
C ILE A 406 -32.26 -33.02 -48.48
N ASN A 407 -32.50 -31.82 -49.01
CA ASN A 407 -31.65 -30.65 -48.77
C ASN A 407 -31.75 -30.19 -47.31
N SER A 408 -30.64 -29.76 -46.71
CA SER A 408 -30.62 -29.24 -45.34
C SER A 408 -31.38 -27.92 -45.19
N ASN A 409 -31.49 -27.13 -46.26
CA ASN A 409 -32.16 -25.83 -46.26
C ASN A 409 -33.67 -25.87 -45.98
N ILE A 410 -34.28 -27.07 -46.01
CA ILE A 410 -35.67 -27.26 -45.55
C ILE A 410 -35.81 -27.05 -44.04
N LEU A 411 -34.70 -27.15 -43.29
CA LEU A 411 -34.66 -26.87 -41.86
C LEU A 411 -34.23 -25.42 -41.66
N GLN A 412 -35.09 -24.64 -41.03
CA GLN A 412 -34.82 -23.28 -40.60
C GLN A 412 -34.55 -23.27 -39.09
N ILE A 413 -33.50 -22.55 -38.68
CA ILE A 413 -33.10 -22.44 -37.28
C ILE A 413 -33.05 -20.97 -36.89
N GLY A 414 -33.58 -20.66 -35.71
CA GLY A 414 -33.63 -19.31 -35.16
C GLY A 414 -33.57 -19.32 -33.64
N ILE A 415 -33.34 -18.15 -33.06
CA ILE A 415 -33.54 -17.94 -31.62
C ILE A 415 -35.00 -17.58 -31.40
N ASP A 416 -35.62 -18.22 -30.39
CA ASP A 416 -37.02 -17.92 -30.09
C ASP A 416 -37.20 -16.43 -29.76
N GLY A 417 -38.21 -15.81 -30.36
CA GLY A 417 -38.46 -14.36 -30.26
C GLY A 417 -37.56 -13.44 -31.11
N SER A 418 -36.52 -13.93 -31.81
CA SER A 418 -35.63 -13.03 -32.60
C SER A 418 -36.18 -12.62 -33.97
N GLY A 419 -37.29 -13.24 -34.42
CA GLY A 419 -37.86 -13.03 -35.76
C GLY A 419 -37.02 -13.62 -36.91
N VAL A 420 -35.76 -14.01 -36.65
CA VAL A 420 -34.85 -14.59 -37.63
C VAL A 420 -35.05 -16.11 -37.71
N ASN A 421 -35.31 -16.61 -38.92
CA ASN A 421 -35.35 -18.04 -39.23
C ASN A 421 -34.38 -18.30 -40.39
N ALA A 422 -33.16 -18.72 -40.08
CA ALA A 422 -32.13 -18.95 -41.07
C ALA A 422 -32.22 -20.34 -41.66
N SER A 423 -32.29 -20.47 -42.99
CA SER A 423 -32.23 -21.76 -43.67
C SER A 423 -30.86 -22.41 -43.48
N LEU A 424 -30.82 -23.64 -42.99
CA LEU A 424 -29.59 -24.35 -42.69
C LEU A 424 -28.75 -24.62 -43.94
N SER A 425 -27.44 -24.42 -43.85
CA SER A 425 -26.49 -24.74 -44.91
C SER A 425 -25.08 -24.94 -44.32
N LYS A 426 -24.12 -25.37 -45.15
CA LYS A 426 -22.69 -25.46 -44.74
C LYS A 426 -22.07 -24.09 -44.46
N THR A 427 -22.63 -23.02 -45.03
CA THR A 427 -22.17 -21.64 -44.79
C THR A 427 -22.80 -21.12 -43.50
N PRO A 428 -22.02 -20.57 -42.56
CA PRO A 428 -22.56 -19.95 -41.34
C PRO A 428 -23.66 -18.95 -41.63
N GLN A 429 -24.84 -19.18 -41.06
CA GLN A 429 -25.98 -18.28 -41.14
C GLN A 429 -26.17 -17.58 -39.81
N LYS A 430 -26.35 -16.27 -39.84
CA LYS A 430 -26.55 -15.46 -38.63
C LYS A 430 -27.95 -15.70 -38.07
N ILE A 431 -28.05 -15.97 -36.77
CA ILE A 431 -29.31 -16.20 -36.05
C ILE A 431 -29.52 -15.23 -34.88
N LEU A 432 -28.47 -14.52 -34.46
CA LEU A 432 -28.53 -13.40 -33.53
C LEU A 432 -27.50 -12.35 -33.95
N SER A 433 -27.93 -11.10 -34.07
CA SER A 433 -27.07 -9.93 -34.28
C SER A 433 -27.03 -9.06 -33.03
N ASN A 434 -25.95 -8.27 -32.88
CA ASN A 434 -25.80 -7.27 -31.82
C ASN A 434 -26.05 -7.82 -30.40
N GLY A 435 -25.56 -9.03 -30.13
CA GLY A 435 -25.53 -9.58 -28.78
C GLY A 435 -24.67 -8.70 -27.89
N THR A 436 -25.20 -8.26 -26.76
CA THR A 436 -24.45 -7.49 -25.76
C THR A 436 -23.68 -8.43 -24.83
N PRO A 437 -22.56 -7.99 -24.23
CA PRO A 437 -21.84 -8.77 -23.23
C PRO A 437 -22.79 -9.41 -22.21
N VAL A 438 -22.67 -10.71 -22.01
CA VAL A 438 -23.53 -11.48 -21.10
C VAL A 438 -22.80 -12.68 -20.50
N LEU A 439 -23.12 -13.00 -19.25
CA LEU A 439 -22.67 -14.20 -18.56
C LEU A 439 -23.84 -15.19 -18.46
N ASP A 440 -23.59 -16.43 -18.86
CA ASP A 440 -24.48 -17.59 -18.73
C ASP A 440 -25.91 -17.37 -19.28
N ARG A 441 -26.03 -16.68 -20.41
CA ARG A 441 -27.31 -16.49 -21.11
C ARG A 441 -27.79 -17.81 -21.68
N ASN A 442 -28.96 -18.25 -21.24
CA ASN A 442 -29.67 -19.37 -21.86
C ASN A 442 -30.51 -18.87 -23.05
N LEU A 443 -30.45 -19.57 -24.17
CA LEU A 443 -31.21 -19.28 -25.38
C LEU A 443 -32.09 -20.47 -25.74
N ASN A 444 -33.36 -20.18 -25.99
CA ASN A 444 -34.28 -21.12 -26.62
C ASN A 444 -34.04 -21.09 -28.13
N VAL A 445 -33.95 -22.25 -28.75
CA VAL A 445 -33.74 -22.35 -30.19
C VAL A 445 -34.99 -22.96 -30.81
N ARG A 446 -35.44 -22.32 -31.89
CA ARG A 446 -36.59 -22.75 -32.68
C ARG A 446 -36.11 -23.38 -33.98
N TYR A 447 -36.56 -24.60 -34.22
CA TYR A 447 -36.36 -25.36 -35.44
C TYR A 447 -37.66 -25.43 -36.19
N THR A 448 -37.66 -25.09 -37.48
CA THR A 448 -38.87 -25.07 -38.31
C THR A 448 -38.60 -25.77 -39.62
N ILE A 449 -39.46 -26.73 -39.97
CA ILE A 449 -39.57 -27.23 -41.34
C ILE A 449 -40.86 -26.60 -41.90
N PRO A 450 -40.77 -25.57 -42.75
CA PRO A 450 -41.95 -24.88 -43.25
C PRO A 450 -42.76 -25.77 -44.20
N PRO A 451 -44.03 -25.42 -44.51
CA PRO A 451 -44.88 -26.16 -45.44
C PRO A 451 -44.18 -26.59 -46.74
N ALA A 452 -43.49 -25.65 -47.39
CA ALA A 452 -42.79 -25.92 -48.64
C ALA A 452 -41.67 -26.96 -48.48
N GLY A 453 -40.93 -26.91 -47.37
CA GLY A 453 -39.90 -27.90 -47.06
C GLY A 453 -40.52 -29.28 -46.74
N ALA A 454 -41.60 -29.31 -45.97
CA ALA A 454 -42.31 -30.54 -45.61
C ALA A 454 -42.90 -31.27 -46.82
N GLN A 455 -43.42 -30.54 -47.81
CA GLN A 455 -43.92 -31.12 -49.05
C GLN A 455 -42.82 -31.86 -49.83
N THR A 456 -41.55 -31.43 -49.74
CA THR A 456 -40.42 -32.15 -50.38
C THR A 456 -40.13 -33.52 -49.76
N LEU A 457 -40.68 -33.80 -48.57
CA LEU A 457 -40.55 -35.07 -47.87
C LEU A 457 -41.60 -36.10 -48.32
N VAL A 458 -42.62 -35.69 -49.07
CA VAL A 458 -43.63 -36.60 -49.59
C VAL A 458 -42.99 -37.58 -50.59
N GLY A 459 -43.29 -38.87 -50.44
CA GLY A 459 -42.72 -39.93 -51.28
C GLY A 459 -41.26 -40.28 -50.96
N LYS A 460 -40.65 -39.68 -49.92
CA LYS A 460 -39.39 -40.18 -49.36
C LYS A 460 -39.64 -41.47 -48.58
N GLU A 461 -38.62 -42.31 -48.52
CA GLU A 461 -38.66 -43.57 -47.77
C GLU A 461 -38.95 -43.32 -46.29
N ASN A 462 -39.72 -44.22 -45.67
CA ASN A 462 -39.98 -44.16 -44.24
C ASN A 462 -38.74 -44.60 -43.45
N ALA A 463 -37.90 -43.64 -43.09
CA ALA A 463 -36.66 -43.86 -42.36
C ALA A 463 -36.32 -42.64 -41.49
N THR A 464 -35.30 -42.81 -40.63
CA THR A 464 -34.71 -41.69 -39.89
C THR A 464 -33.65 -41.00 -40.74
N TYR A 465 -33.78 -39.68 -40.86
CA TYR A 465 -32.84 -38.82 -41.54
C TYR A 465 -32.19 -37.87 -40.52
N SER A 466 -30.87 -37.73 -40.55
CA SER A 466 -30.12 -36.93 -39.58
C SER A 466 -29.15 -35.96 -40.24
N ILE A 467 -28.84 -34.87 -39.54
CA ILE A 467 -27.83 -33.89 -39.91
C ILE A 467 -27.24 -33.27 -38.64
N ASN A 468 -25.95 -32.93 -38.65
CA ASN A 468 -25.33 -32.28 -37.51
C ASN A 468 -25.48 -30.76 -37.64
N VAL A 469 -25.83 -30.10 -36.54
CA VAL A 469 -25.95 -28.64 -36.45
C VAL A 469 -24.83 -28.12 -35.54
N TYR A 470 -24.10 -27.12 -36.03
CA TYR A 470 -23.04 -26.45 -35.28
C TYR A 470 -23.45 -25.02 -34.98
N TYR A 471 -23.27 -24.62 -33.73
CA TYR A 471 -23.37 -23.25 -33.30
C TYR A 471 -21.97 -22.67 -33.12
N SER A 472 -21.81 -21.43 -33.55
CA SER A 472 -20.59 -20.66 -33.33
C SER A 472 -20.97 -19.21 -33.10
N PHE A 473 -20.15 -18.47 -32.38
CA PHE A 473 -20.34 -17.03 -32.27
C PHE A 473 -19.03 -16.32 -32.61
N THR A 474 -19.16 -15.06 -33.01
CA THR A 474 -18.05 -14.18 -33.33
C THR A 474 -18.17 -12.94 -32.46
N ALA A 475 -17.11 -12.56 -31.77
CA ALA A 475 -17.04 -11.27 -31.08
C ALA A 475 -16.83 -10.15 -32.12
N ILE A 476 -17.65 -9.09 -32.06
CA ILE A 476 -17.63 -7.97 -33.00
C ILE A 476 -16.91 -6.77 -32.42
#